data_AF-A0A3D9SMH5-F1
#
_entry.id   AF-A0A3D9SMH5-F1
#
_cell.length_a   1.000
_cell.length_b   1.000
_cell.length_c   1.000
_cell.angle_alpha   90.00
_cell.angle_beta   90.00
_cell.angle_gamma   90.00
#
_symmetry.space_group_name_H-M   'P 1'
#
loop_
_entity.id
_entity.type
_entity.pdbx_description
1 polymer ?
#
loop_
_entity_poly.entity_id
_entity_poly.type
_entity_poly.pdbx_seq_one_letter_code
_entity_poly.pdbx_strand_id
1 'polypeptide(L)'
;MGLQLPGELASLLGMLGYTWPEADETKLFEMGRRWMSFSGSLGSGIGDAEGAVQAVWGGAAGQGIDAFQKNWDAGDAPSINLNTATGGAVVVGAGLMVIGAIVLFLKISVIVQLVILAVQIAQAIATAVVTFGASLLQIPIFKMITGLIIDQLLSMALDVVLGE
;
A
#
# COMPACT_ATOMS: atom_id res chain seq x y z
N MET A 1 11.93 7.17 -3.73
CA MET A 1 11.91 7.46 -2.29
C MET A 1 10.52 7.99 -1.98
N GLY A 2 9.91 7.53 -0.90
CA GLY A 2 8.58 7.97 -0.50
C GLY A 2 8.54 9.40 0.03
N LEU A 3 7.33 9.91 0.24
CA LEU A 3 7.00 11.23 0.74
C LEU A 3 7.66 11.46 2.10
N GLN A 4 8.39 12.58 2.18
CA GLN A 4 9.16 12.99 3.35
C GLN A 4 8.49 14.17 4.05
N LEU A 5 8.68 14.23 5.36
CA LEU A 5 8.19 15.33 6.18
C LEU A 5 9.17 16.51 6.13
N PRO A 6 8.70 17.74 5.81
CA PRO A 6 9.51 18.95 5.97
C PRO A 6 10.00 19.13 7.40
N GLY A 7 11.25 19.59 7.58
CA GLY A 7 11.89 19.67 8.91
C GLY A 7 11.12 20.47 9.96
N GLU A 8 10.51 21.61 9.56
CA GLU A 8 9.68 22.42 10.45
C GLU A 8 8.47 21.63 11.00
N LEU A 9 7.82 20.84 10.13
CA LEU A 9 6.68 20.00 10.52
C LEU A 9 7.10 18.79 11.34
N ALA A 10 8.33 18.29 11.16
CA ALA A 10 8.88 17.21 11.98
C ALA A 10 9.02 17.61 13.45
N SER A 11 9.44 18.85 13.72
CA SER A 11 9.47 19.38 15.09
C SER A 11 8.07 19.44 15.71
N LEU A 12 7.06 19.86 14.93
CA LEU A 12 5.68 19.99 15.36
C LEU A 12 5.03 18.63 15.63
N LEU A 13 5.29 17.65 14.76
CA LEU A 13 4.85 16.27 14.95
C LEU A 13 5.47 15.66 16.22
N GLY A 14 6.77 15.88 16.45
CA GLY A 14 7.45 15.44 17.66
C GLY A 14 6.91 16.10 18.93
N MET A 15 6.51 17.38 18.87
CA MET A 15 5.82 18.06 19.98
C MET A 15 4.45 17.45 20.31
N LEU A 16 3.79 16.81 19.34
CA LEU A 16 2.54 16.09 19.54
C LEU A 16 2.76 14.66 20.06
N GLY A 17 4.00 14.18 20.10
CA GLY A 17 4.35 12.83 20.56
C GLY A 17 4.29 11.75 19.49
N TYR A 18 4.13 12.12 18.21
CA TYR A 18 4.09 11.16 17.10
C TYR A 18 5.44 11.02 16.40
N THR A 19 5.66 9.87 15.78
CA THR A 19 6.77 9.61 14.88
C THR A 19 6.30 9.59 13.44
N TRP A 20 7.14 10.07 12.52
CA TRP A 20 6.84 10.02 11.09
C TRP A 20 6.96 8.58 10.58
N PRO A 21 6.00 8.06 9.79
CA PRO A 21 6.07 6.70 9.28
C PRO A 21 7.20 6.53 8.26
N GLU A 22 8.04 5.51 8.47
CA GLU A 22 9.17 5.16 7.58
C GLU A 22 8.75 4.37 6.33
N ALA A 23 7.50 3.90 6.26
CA ALA A 23 6.99 3.15 5.12
C ALA A 23 7.18 3.92 3.82
N ASP A 24 7.76 3.29 2.80
CA ASP A 24 7.98 3.89 1.47
C ASP A 24 6.88 3.42 0.50
N GLU A 25 5.88 4.27 0.30
CA GLU A 25 4.77 3.99 -0.59
C GLU A 25 5.21 3.81 -2.05
N THR A 26 6.29 4.47 -2.47
CA THR A 26 6.83 4.29 -3.83
C THR A 26 7.36 2.87 -4.01
N LYS A 27 8.05 2.33 -2.99
CA LYS A 27 8.51 0.94 -2.98
C LYS A 27 7.34 -0.04 -2.93
N LEU A 28 6.28 0.24 -2.16
CA LEU A 28 5.08 -0.59 -2.14
C LEU A 28 4.43 -0.68 -3.52
N PHE A 29 4.27 0.45 -4.22
CA PHE A 29 3.78 0.46 -5.61
C PHE A 29 4.74 -0.26 -6.57
N GLU A 30 6.05 -0.12 -6.39
CA GLU A 30 7.04 -0.84 -7.19
C GLU A 30 6.93 -2.36 -6.99
N MET A 31 6.85 -2.83 -5.74
CA MET A 31 6.66 -4.24 -5.42
C MET A 31 5.34 -4.77 -5.99
N GLY A 32 4.24 -4.01 -5.87
CA GLY A 32 2.95 -4.39 -6.45
C GLY A 32 3.01 -4.54 -7.97
N ARG A 33 3.69 -3.61 -8.67
CA ARG A 33 3.93 -3.71 -10.12
C ARG A 33 4.78 -4.91 -10.49
N ARG A 34 5.82 -5.23 -9.72
CA ARG A 34 6.66 -6.41 -9.95
C ARG A 34 5.85 -7.70 -9.82
N TRP A 35 4.98 -7.80 -8.82
CA TRP A 35 4.09 -8.96 -8.65
C TRP A 35 3.09 -9.12 -9.80
N MET A 36 2.49 -8.04 -10.28
CA MET A 36 1.62 -8.11 -11.46
C MET A 36 2.40 -8.45 -12.74
N SER A 37 3.60 -7.92 -12.93
CA SER A 37 4.46 -8.29 -14.07
C SER A 37 4.88 -9.76 -14.02
N PHE A 38 5.16 -10.27 -12.82
CA PHE A 38 5.47 -11.68 -12.61
C PHE A 38 4.27 -12.58 -12.97
N SER A 39 3.07 -12.20 -12.55
CA SER A 39 1.82 -12.86 -12.94
C SER A 39 1.66 -12.90 -14.47
N GLY A 40 1.85 -11.77 -15.16
CA GLY A 40 1.77 -11.73 -16.62
C GLY A 40 2.81 -12.63 -17.32
N SER A 41 4.04 -12.67 -16.79
CA SER A 41 5.12 -13.51 -17.33
C SER A 41 4.86 -15.01 -17.10
N LEU A 42 4.28 -15.38 -15.96
CA LEU A 42 3.82 -16.74 -15.71
C LEU A 42 2.69 -17.12 -16.66
N GLY A 43 1.69 -16.25 -16.85
CA GLY A 43 0.56 -16.48 -17.75
C GLY A 43 1.01 -16.73 -19.20
N SER A 44 1.96 -15.94 -19.72
CA SER A 44 2.51 -16.18 -21.06
C SER A 44 3.25 -17.52 -21.17
N GLY A 45 4.04 -17.89 -20.15
CA GLY A 45 4.75 -19.17 -20.12
C GLY A 45 3.81 -20.37 -20.06
N ILE A 46 2.68 -20.25 -19.36
CA ILE A 46 1.62 -21.28 -19.35
C ILE A 46 1.01 -21.41 -20.75
N GLY A 47 0.70 -20.30 -21.42
CA GLY A 47 0.13 -20.32 -22.77
C GLY A 47 1.07 -20.96 -23.80
N ASP A 48 2.37 -20.66 -23.73
CA ASP A 48 3.39 -21.30 -24.58
C ASP A 48 3.47 -22.81 -24.32
N ALA A 49 3.41 -23.22 -23.04
CA ALA A 49 3.42 -24.62 -22.66
C ALA A 49 2.16 -25.37 -23.13
N GLU A 50 0.98 -24.76 -23.02
CA GLU A 50 -0.27 -25.30 -23.55
C GLU A 50 -0.22 -25.47 -25.08
N GLY A 51 0.32 -24.49 -25.80
CA GLY A 51 0.51 -24.58 -27.25
C GLY A 51 1.46 -25.73 -27.64
N ALA A 52 2.57 -25.88 -26.93
CA ALA A 52 3.52 -26.97 -27.16
C ALA A 52 2.89 -28.35 -26.87
N VAL A 53 2.12 -28.46 -25.79
CA VAL A 53 1.39 -29.68 -25.41
C VAL A 53 0.37 -30.05 -26.50
N GLN A 54 -0.41 -29.09 -26.99
CA GLN A 54 -1.38 -29.33 -28.08
C GLN A 54 -0.69 -29.78 -29.38
N ALA A 55 0.48 -29.23 -29.72
CA ALA A 55 1.25 -29.66 -30.88
C ALA A 55 1.74 -31.11 -30.75
N VAL A 56 2.16 -31.53 -29.55
CA VAL A 56 2.57 -32.92 -29.27
C VAL A 56 1.38 -33.88 -29.39
N TRP A 57 0.20 -33.50 -28.88
CA TRP A 57 -1.03 -34.30 -29.01
C TRP A 57 -1.53 -34.44 -30.44
N GLY A 58 -1.41 -33.38 -31.25
CA GLY A 58 -1.82 -33.41 -32.66
C GLY A 58 -0.86 -34.19 -33.57
N GLY A 59 0.40 -34.35 -33.16
CA GLY A 59 1.47 -34.93 -34.00
C GLY A 59 1.88 -36.36 -33.65
N ALA A 60 1.45 -36.92 -32.51
CA ALA A 60 1.87 -38.24 -32.06
C ALA A 60 0.73 -38.98 -31.32
N ALA A 61 0.64 -40.30 -31.52
CA ALA A 61 -0.31 -41.18 -30.83
C ALA A 61 0.42 -42.35 -30.17
N GLY A 62 0.03 -42.71 -28.95
CA GLY A 62 0.57 -43.86 -28.21
C GLY A 62 0.39 -43.73 -26.69
N GLN A 63 0.58 -44.85 -25.97
CA GLN A 63 0.34 -44.91 -24.52
C GLN A 63 1.13 -43.86 -23.69
N GLY A 64 2.30 -43.45 -24.16
CA GLY A 64 3.09 -42.38 -23.52
C GLY A 64 2.45 -40.99 -23.65
N ILE A 65 1.79 -40.72 -24.78
CA ILE A 65 1.03 -39.48 -25.03
C ILE A 65 -0.23 -39.46 -24.15
N ASP A 66 -0.95 -40.59 -24.06
CA ASP A 66 -2.15 -40.72 -23.22
C ASP A 66 -1.83 -40.53 -21.73
N ALA A 67 -0.71 -41.11 -21.27
CA ALA A 67 -0.24 -40.93 -19.89
C ALA A 67 0.18 -39.49 -19.60
N PHE A 68 0.83 -38.82 -20.55
CA PHE A 68 1.19 -37.41 -20.44
C PHE A 68 -0.04 -36.50 -20.39
N GLN A 69 -1.03 -36.74 -21.27
CA GLN A 69 -2.29 -36.00 -21.28
C GLN A 69 -3.03 -36.12 -19.94
N LYS A 70 -3.13 -37.34 -19.41
CA LYS A 70 -3.76 -37.59 -18.11
C LYS A 70 -3.05 -36.89 -16.95
N ASN A 71 -1.73 -36.69 -17.04
CA ASN A 71 -0.95 -36.01 -16.00
C ASN A 71 -1.02 -34.48 -16.13
N TRP A 72 -1.18 -33.97 -17.36
CA TRP A 72 -1.36 -32.54 -17.65
C TRP A 72 -2.77 -32.03 -17.26
N ASP A 73 -3.78 -32.90 -17.29
CA ASP A 73 -5.17 -32.57 -16.92
C ASP A 73 -5.55 -33.00 -15.48
N ALA A 74 -4.60 -33.58 -14.72
CA ALA A 74 -4.85 -34.03 -13.35
C ALA A 74 -5.17 -32.84 -12.41
N GLY A 75 -5.88 -33.07 -11.29
CA GLY A 75 -6.22 -32.01 -10.32
C GLY A 75 -5.01 -31.33 -9.66
N ASP A 76 -3.85 -31.99 -9.68
CA ASP A 76 -2.55 -31.47 -9.23
C ASP A 76 -1.66 -31.04 -10.41
N ALA A 77 -2.27 -30.84 -11.58
CA ALA A 77 -1.55 -30.55 -12.80
C ALA A 77 -0.71 -29.28 -12.67
N PRO A 78 0.46 -29.25 -13.33
CA PRO A 78 1.27 -28.04 -13.44
C PRO A 78 0.46 -26.83 -13.93
N SER A 79 -0.47 -27.03 -14.87
CA SER A 79 -1.33 -25.98 -15.42
C SER A 79 -2.25 -25.33 -14.36
N ILE A 80 -2.88 -26.12 -13.49
CA ILE A 80 -3.77 -25.63 -12.42
C ILE A 80 -2.96 -24.90 -11.35
N ASN A 81 -1.82 -25.47 -10.95
CA ASN A 81 -0.94 -24.88 -9.95
C ASN A 81 -0.33 -23.56 -10.43
N LEU A 82 0.05 -23.48 -11.71
CA LEU A 82 0.58 -22.25 -12.32
C LEU A 82 -0.51 -21.17 -12.52
N ASN A 83 -1.74 -21.56 -12.88
CA ASN A 83 -2.87 -20.62 -12.93
C ASN A 83 -3.21 -20.06 -11.54
N THR A 84 -3.20 -20.92 -10.51
CA THR A 84 -3.41 -20.52 -9.11
C THR A 84 -2.29 -19.56 -8.65
N ALA A 85 -1.02 -19.85 -8.99
CA ALA A 85 0.10 -18.96 -8.70
C ALA A 85 -0.05 -17.60 -9.41
N THR A 86 -0.52 -17.60 -10.66
CA THR A 86 -0.81 -16.39 -11.44
C THR A 86 -1.87 -15.53 -10.74
N GLY A 87 -2.97 -16.13 -10.30
CA GLY A 87 -4.03 -15.44 -9.54
C GLY A 87 -3.54 -14.91 -8.20
N GLY A 88 -2.79 -15.71 -7.44
CA GLY A 88 -2.20 -15.29 -6.17
C GLY A 88 -1.25 -14.10 -6.32
N ALA A 89 -0.43 -14.09 -7.37
CA ALA A 89 0.46 -12.98 -7.68
C ALA A 89 -0.30 -11.66 -7.98
N VAL A 90 -1.47 -11.73 -8.63
CA VAL A 90 -2.33 -10.55 -8.84
C VAL A 90 -2.87 -10.03 -7.51
N VAL A 91 -3.37 -10.91 -6.64
CA VAL A 91 -3.93 -10.51 -5.34
C VAL A 91 -2.88 -9.84 -4.47
N VAL A 92 -1.67 -10.42 -4.39
CA VAL A 92 -0.54 -9.82 -3.66
C VAL A 92 -0.16 -8.47 -4.27
N GLY A 93 -0.08 -8.40 -5.60
CA GLY A 93 0.23 -7.16 -6.32
C GLY A 93 -0.78 -6.04 -6.04
N ALA A 94 -2.07 -6.35 -6.09
CA ALA A 94 -3.16 -5.42 -5.81
C ALA A 94 -3.15 -4.99 -4.33
N GLY A 95 -2.95 -5.93 -3.39
CA GLY A 95 -2.86 -5.62 -1.96
C GLY A 95 -1.72 -4.64 -1.65
N LEU A 96 -0.54 -4.85 -2.24
CA LEU A 96 0.60 -3.93 -2.08
C LEU A 96 0.30 -2.52 -2.64
N MET A 97 -0.45 -2.43 -3.74
CA MET A 97 -0.87 -1.13 -4.28
C MET A 97 -1.85 -0.42 -3.36
N VAL A 98 -2.83 -1.15 -2.80
CA VAL A 98 -3.80 -0.59 -1.84
C VAL A 98 -3.07 -0.07 -0.59
N ILE A 99 -2.17 -0.88 -0.01
CA ILE A 99 -1.37 -0.48 1.15
C ILE A 99 -0.51 0.75 0.82
N GLY A 100 0.13 0.78 -0.36
CA GLY A 100 0.87 1.95 -0.82
C GLY A 100 0.03 3.21 -0.88
N ALA A 101 -1.19 3.12 -1.43
CA ALA A 101 -2.12 4.25 -1.51
C ALA A 101 -2.56 4.76 -0.14
N ILE A 102 -2.84 3.85 0.81
CA ILE A 102 -3.23 4.20 2.18
C ILE A 102 -2.09 4.93 2.90
N VAL A 103 -0.86 4.41 2.81
CA VAL A 103 0.32 5.05 3.41
C VAL A 103 0.53 6.46 2.83
N LEU A 104 0.39 6.61 1.50
CA LEU A 104 0.49 7.92 0.85
C LEU A 104 -0.57 8.89 1.37
N PHE A 105 -1.83 8.43 1.42
CA PHE A 105 -2.96 9.23 1.90
C PHE A 105 -2.78 9.66 3.36
N LEU A 106 -2.36 8.74 4.23
CA LEU A 106 -2.06 9.02 5.63
C LEU A 106 -1.00 10.11 5.75
N LYS A 107 0.14 9.95 5.06
CA LYS A 107 1.23 10.93 5.09
C LYS A 107 0.80 12.32 4.62
N ILE A 108 0.05 12.41 3.52
CA ILE A 108 -0.47 13.68 3.01
C ILE A 108 -1.41 14.31 4.05
N SER A 109 -2.33 13.52 4.60
CA SER A 109 -3.30 14.00 5.59
C SER A 109 -2.62 14.53 6.85
N VAL A 110 -1.61 13.81 7.37
CA VAL A 110 -0.82 14.27 8.52
C VAL A 110 -0.09 15.58 8.20
N ILE A 111 0.55 15.71 7.03
CA ILE A 111 1.19 16.97 6.62
C ILE A 111 0.18 18.12 6.61
N VAL A 112 -1.00 17.92 6.03
CA VAL A 112 -2.06 18.94 6.00
C VAL A 112 -2.47 19.36 7.41
N GLN A 113 -2.67 18.41 8.33
CA GLN A 113 -3.03 18.71 9.72
C GLN A 113 -1.93 19.50 10.45
N LEU A 114 -0.66 19.14 10.25
CA LEU A 114 0.46 19.87 10.83
C LEU A 114 0.55 21.31 10.30
N VAL A 115 0.29 21.52 9.00
CA VAL A 115 0.26 22.86 8.41
C VAL A 115 -0.87 23.69 9.01
N ILE A 116 -2.07 23.11 9.17
CA ILE A 116 -3.21 23.78 9.81
C ILE A 116 -2.85 24.17 11.25
N LEU A 117 -2.27 23.25 12.02
CA LEU A 117 -1.83 23.51 13.40
C LEU A 117 -0.78 24.63 13.45
N ALA A 118 0.20 24.62 12.55
CA ALA A 118 1.22 25.67 12.48
C ALA A 118 0.59 27.06 12.23
N VAL A 119 -0.38 27.15 11.33
CA VAL A 119 -1.14 28.39 11.07
C VAL A 119 -1.93 28.83 12.30
N GLN A 120 -2.60 27.91 12.99
CA GLN A 120 -3.35 28.21 14.21
C GLN A 120 -2.45 28.74 15.33
N ILE A 121 -1.25 28.14 15.50
CA ILE A 121 -0.26 28.61 16.46
C ILE A 121 0.23 30.02 16.08
N ALA A 122 0.56 30.24 14.81
CA ALA A 122 1.00 31.55 14.35
C ALA A 122 -0.07 32.64 14.58
N GLN A 123 -1.34 32.32 14.31
CA GLN A 123 -2.47 33.22 14.59
C GLN A 123 -2.64 33.49 16.08
N ALA A 124 -2.57 32.45 16.91
CA ALA A 124 -2.66 32.60 18.36
C ALA A 124 -1.55 33.51 18.93
N ILE A 125 -0.34 33.43 18.36
CA ILE A 125 0.78 34.32 18.72
C ILE A 125 0.53 35.74 18.19
N ALA A 126 0.08 35.90 16.95
CA ALA A 126 -0.18 37.20 16.35
C ALA A 126 -1.25 38.00 17.11
N THR A 127 -2.30 37.33 17.62
CA THR A 127 -3.36 37.97 18.40
C THR A 127 -3.07 38.01 19.91
N ALA A 128 -1.90 37.53 20.35
CA ALA A 128 -1.59 37.42 21.78
C ALA A 128 -1.63 38.78 22.49
N VAL A 129 -1.07 39.83 21.88
CA VAL A 129 -1.06 41.18 22.50
C VAL A 129 -2.47 41.75 22.64
N VAL A 130 -3.28 41.64 21.58
CA VAL A 130 -4.66 42.19 21.54
C VAL A 130 -5.59 41.42 22.49
N THR A 131 -5.35 40.12 22.69
CA THR A 131 -6.13 39.27 23.60
C THR A 131 -5.53 39.18 25.00
N PHE A 132 -4.52 40.00 25.34
CA PHE A 132 -3.80 39.95 26.61
C PHE A 132 -3.27 38.55 26.97
N GLY A 133 -2.84 37.78 25.97
CA GLY A 133 -2.31 36.43 26.11
C GLY A 133 -3.36 35.32 26.13
N ALA A 134 -4.66 35.65 26.10
CA ALA A 134 -5.72 34.65 26.14
C ALA A 134 -5.71 33.70 24.93
N SER A 135 -5.31 34.16 23.75
CA SER A 135 -5.20 33.29 22.56
C SER A 135 -4.13 32.21 22.68
N LEU A 136 -3.08 32.43 23.48
CA LEU A 136 -2.02 31.43 23.68
C LEU A 136 -2.52 30.21 24.46
N LEU A 137 -3.56 30.37 25.29
CA LEU A 137 -4.20 29.27 26.02
C LEU A 137 -4.97 28.31 25.10
N GLN A 138 -5.22 28.68 23.84
CA GLN A 138 -5.86 27.82 22.86
C GLN A 138 -4.88 26.84 22.21
N ILE A 139 -3.57 27.12 22.25
CA ILE A 139 -2.55 26.28 21.61
C ILE A 139 -2.60 24.82 22.11
N PRO A 140 -2.70 24.52 23.42
CA PRO A 140 -2.86 23.14 23.89
C PRO A 140 -4.12 22.46 23.33
N ILE A 141 -5.22 23.20 23.17
CA ILE A 141 -6.48 22.68 22.64
C ILE A 141 -6.32 22.32 21.15
N PHE A 142 -5.69 23.19 20.36
CA PHE A 142 -5.39 22.91 18.95
C PHE A 142 -4.49 21.68 18.78
N LYS A 143 -3.46 21.54 19.64
CA LYS A 143 -2.60 20.36 19.66
C LYS A 143 -3.40 19.08 19.97
N MET A 144 -4.27 19.12 20.97
CA MET A 144 -5.14 18.00 21.33
C MET A 144 -6.04 17.58 20.18
N ILE A 145 -6.74 18.54 19.54
CA ILE A 145 -7.62 18.26 18.40
C ILE A 145 -6.81 17.65 17.24
N THR A 146 -5.63 18.20 16.95
CA THR A 146 -4.75 17.67 15.90
C THR A 146 -4.33 16.24 16.21
N GLY A 147 -3.97 15.94 17.46
CA GLY A 147 -3.64 14.58 17.90
C GLY A 147 -4.81 13.62 17.69
N LEU A 148 -6.01 13.98 18.10
CA LEU A 148 -7.22 13.15 17.89
C LEU A 148 -7.48 12.87 16.40
N ILE A 149 -7.26 13.84 15.52
CA ILE A 149 -7.42 13.65 14.07
C ILE A 149 -6.32 12.72 13.54
N ILE A 150 -5.07 12.87 14.00
CA ILE A 150 -3.98 11.97 13.62
C ILE A 150 -4.28 10.54 14.09
N ASP A 151 -4.75 10.35 15.31
CA ASP A 151 -5.16 9.04 15.83
C ASP A 151 -6.28 8.43 14.98
N GLN A 152 -7.28 9.21 14.62
CA GLN A 152 -8.35 8.75 13.73
C GLN A 152 -7.82 8.35 12.34
N LEU A 153 -6.89 9.13 11.77
CA LEU A 153 -6.27 8.80 10.49
C LEU A 153 -5.44 7.52 10.57
N LEU A 154 -4.73 7.32 11.69
CA LEU A 154 -3.99 6.09 11.96
C LEU A 154 -4.91 4.89 12.09
N SER A 155 -6.00 5.00 12.87
CA SER A 155 -7.01 3.95 12.98
C SER A 155 -7.59 3.58 11.62
N MET A 156 -8.04 4.56 10.83
CA MET A 156 -8.57 4.28 9.48
C MET A 156 -7.53 3.60 8.57
N ALA A 157 -6.26 3.98 8.68
CA ALA A 157 -5.20 3.33 7.91
C ALA A 157 -4.95 1.89 8.39
N LEU A 158 -5.00 1.65 9.70
CA LEU A 158 -4.82 0.33 10.29
C LEU A 158 -5.98 -0.60 9.97
N ASP A 159 -7.23 -0.15 10.09
CA ASP A 159 -8.44 -0.92 9.80
C ASP A 159 -8.39 -1.47 8.37
N VAL A 160 -8.06 -0.61 7.40
CA VAL A 160 -7.99 -1.04 5.99
C VAL A 160 -6.81 -2.00 5.73
N VAL A 161 -5.70 -1.87 6.45
CA VAL A 161 -4.52 -2.74 6.29
C VAL A 161 -4.70 -4.09 6.99
N LEU A 162 -5.29 -4.09 8.19
CA LEU A 162 -5.45 -5.28 9.03
C LEU A 162 -6.78 -6.02 8.75
N GLY A 163 -7.73 -5.37 8.09
CA GLY A 163 -9.04 -5.94 7.80
C GLY A 163 -9.93 -6.08 9.04
N GLU A 164 -9.70 -5.27 10.06
CA GLU A 164 -10.56 -5.15 11.26
C GLU A 164 -11.50 -3.95 11.15
#